data_AF-A0A2E0EPX4-F1
#
_entry.id   AF-A0A2E0EPX4-F1
#
_cell.length_a   1.000
_cell.length_b   1.000
_cell.length_c   1.000
_cell.angle_alpha   90.00
_cell.angle_beta   90.00
_cell.angle_gamma   90.00
#
_symmetry.space_group_name_H-M   'P 1'
#
loop_
_entity.id
_entity.type
_entity.pdbx_description
1 polymer ?
#
loop_
_entity_poly.entity_id
_entity_poly.type
_entity_poly.pdbx_seq_one_letter_code
_entity_poly.pdbx_strand_id
1 'polypeptide(L)'
;MEQIEEYCRTQNIENSIEEAFKCACKRDRLDIAKLILEYAEENDIEIDINAKSNSVIEDAFANKYLDIVELLLEYAKKNNFKIDLNKEGEYEFGFACHSGNLKIAKLLLKHDKEYKLDDCSFVHLENEVHILENDVRFPKDKPAAKVLLEYAEINNLEIDAHHGGDCAFRYACEAGQQNIIGLLMFLFNTKRDKFYFYKNRQYYIVTQEELLFQSHYLLSYESAIVRTKFDDFQVYHEEDDYLDDCIEAYKLHLQQFRKKSALSFIYDE
;
A
#
# COMPACT_ATOMS: atom_id res chain seq x y z
N MET A 1 -21.01 -12.56 -30.76
CA MET A 1 -20.38 -13.90 -30.77
C MET A 1 -19.26 -14.03 -31.80
N GLU A 2 -19.48 -13.78 -33.10
CA GLU A 2 -18.45 -13.99 -34.16
C GLU A 2 -17.10 -13.30 -33.88
N GLN A 3 -17.10 -12.04 -33.41
CA GLN A 3 -15.87 -11.32 -33.07
C GLN A 3 -15.12 -11.92 -31.87
N ILE A 4 -15.85 -12.46 -30.89
CA ILE A 4 -15.26 -13.14 -29.72
C ILE A 4 -14.65 -14.48 -30.16
N GLU A 5 -15.36 -15.25 -30.99
CA GLU A 5 -14.84 -16.52 -31.53
C GLU A 5 -13.62 -16.31 -32.43
N GLU A 6 -13.63 -15.28 -33.27
CA GLU A 6 -12.48 -14.89 -34.07
C GLU A 6 -11.30 -14.51 -33.18
N TYR A 7 -11.53 -13.69 -32.14
CA TYR A 7 -10.51 -13.33 -31.17
C TYR A 7 -9.90 -14.57 -30.49
N CYS A 8 -10.74 -15.46 -29.95
CA CYS A 8 -10.31 -16.73 -29.34
C CYS A 8 -9.46 -17.57 -30.30
N ARG A 9 -9.90 -17.69 -31.56
CA ARG A 9 -9.17 -18.41 -32.61
C ARG A 9 -7.81 -17.78 -32.90
N THR A 10 -7.73 -16.45 -33.01
CA THR A 10 -6.45 -15.75 -33.29
C THR A 10 -5.45 -15.86 -32.14
N GLN A 11 -5.94 -15.98 -30.91
CA GLN A 11 -5.11 -16.06 -29.70
C GLN A 11 -4.89 -17.48 -29.20
N ASN A 12 -5.35 -18.52 -29.92
CA ASN A 12 -5.30 -19.93 -29.53
C ASN A 12 -5.88 -20.19 -28.12
N ILE A 13 -7.02 -19.56 -27.80
CA ILE A 13 -7.72 -19.74 -26.52
C ILE A 13 -8.72 -20.88 -26.67
N GLU A 14 -8.72 -21.85 -25.75
CA GLU A 14 -9.64 -22.98 -25.76
C GLU A 14 -11.04 -22.56 -25.26
N ASN A 15 -11.78 -21.77 -26.05
CA ASN A 15 -13.21 -21.43 -25.90
C ASN A 15 -13.75 -21.16 -24.47
N SER A 16 -12.91 -20.75 -23.53
CA SER A 16 -13.35 -20.25 -22.22
C SER A 16 -13.55 -18.74 -22.34
N ILE A 17 -14.78 -18.28 -22.13
CA ILE A 17 -15.13 -16.85 -22.09
C ILE A 17 -14.29 -16.11 -21.03
N GLU A 18 -14.02 -16.79 -19.92
CA GLU A 18 -13.17 -16.26 -18.85
C GLU A 18 -11.72 -16.09 -19.32
N GLU A 19 -11.14 -17.09 -20.01
CA GLU A 19 -9.79 -16.96 -20.58
C GLU A 19 -9.71 -15.90 -21.67
N ALA A 20 -10.74 -15.79 -22.51
CA ALA A 20 -10.86 -14.75 -23.52
C ALA A 20 -10.86 -13.36 -22.88
N PHE A 21 -11.64 -13.18 -21.81
CA PHE A 21 -11.69 -11.94 -21.05
C PHE A 21 -10.34 -11.58 -20.42
N LYS A 22 -9.73 -12.54 -19.71
CA LYS A 22 -8.38 -12.37 -19.12
C LYS A 22 -7.36 -11.99 -20.17
N CYS A 23 -7.37 -12.67 -21.32
CA CYS A 23 -6.45 -12.43 -22.43
C CYS A 23 -6.64 -11.04 -23.05
N ALA A 24 -7.89 -10.60 -23.24
CA ALA A 24 -8.21 -9.27 -23.74
C ALA A 24 -7.68 -8.18 -22.79
N CYS A 25 -7.93 -8.32 -21.49
CA CYS A 25 -7.46 -7.36 -20.50
C CYS A 25 -5.92 -7.32 -20.38
N LYS A 26 -5.23 -8.47 -20.38
CA LYS A 26 -3.76 -8.55 -20.37
C LYS A 26 -3.10 -7.91 -21.61
N ARG A 27 -3.86 -7.74 -22.70
CA ARG A 27 -3.42 -7.16 -23.97
C ARG A 27 -3.98 -5.77 -24.23
N ASP A 28 -4.59 -5.14 -23.21
CA ASP A 28 -5.22 -3.80 -23.32
C ASP A 28 -6.29 -3.70 -24.43
N ARG A 29 -7.02 -4.80 -24.65
CA ARG A 29 -8.09 -4.87 -25.64
C ARG A 29 -9.43 -4.50 -25.00
N LEU A 30 -9.59 -3.23 -24.63
CA LEU A 30 -10.79 -2.70 -23.98
C LEU A 30 -12.07 -2.97 -24.78
N ASP A 31 -11.99 -2.82 -26.10
CA ASP A 31 -13.07 -3.11 -27.05
C ASP A 31 -13.57 -4.56 -26.91
N ILE A 32 -12.63 -5.50 -26.92
CA ILE A 32 -12.93 -6.93 -26.80
C ILE A 32 -13.40 -7.28 -25.38
N ALA A 33 -12.77 -6.70 -24.36
CA ALA A 33 -13.16 -6.93 -22.96
C ALA A 33 -14.62 -6.50 -22.71
N LYS A 34 -15.02 -5.31 -23.18
CA LYS A 34 -16.42 -4.84 -23.09
C LYS A 34 -17.39 -5.77 -23.82
N LEU A 35 -17.08 -6.15 -25.06
CA LEU A 35 -17.89 -7.10 -25.83
C LEU A 35 -18.07 -8.46 -25.13
N ILE A 36 -17.01 -8.95 -24.46
CA ILE A 36 -17.08 -10.20 -23.71
C ILE A 36 -17.96 -10.05 -22.47
N LEU A 37 -17.86 -8.94 -21.73
CA LEU A 37 -18.73 -8.68 -20.56
C LEU A 37 -20.20 -8.53 -20.95
N GLU A 38 -20.49 -7.82 -22.05
CA GLU A 38 -21.85 -7.70 -22.61
C GLU A 38 -22.41 -9.07 -22.99
N TYR A 39 -21.63 -9.88 -23.71
CA TYR A 39 -22.04 -11.24 -24.05
C TYR A 39 -22.28 -12.11 -22.81
N ALA A 40 -21.42 -12.01 -21.80
CA ALA A 40 -21.54 -12.77 -20.58
C ALA A 40 -22.81 -12.38 -19.81
N GLU A 41 -23.11 -11.08 -19.73
CA GLU A 41 -24.35 -10.56 -19.13
C GLU A 41 -25.61 -11.04 -19.89
N GLU A 42 -25.62 -10.99 -21.21
CA GLU A 42 -26.76 -11.45 -22.03
C GLU A 42 -27.05 -12.95 -21.90
N ASN A 43 -26.06 -13.74 -21.47
CA ASN A 43 -26.15 -15.20 -21.37
C ASN A 43 -26.07 -15.72 -19.93
N ASP A 44 -26.20 -14.84 -18.94
CA ASP A 44 -26.11 -15.18 -17.51
C ASP A 44 -24.80 -15.93 -17.13
N ILE A 45 -23.69 -15.54 -17.76
CA ILE A 45 -22.37 -16.11 -17.52
C ILE A 45 -21.60 -15.21 -16.55
N GLU A 46 -21.27 -15.75 -15.39
CA GLU A 46 -20.44 -15.06 -14.41
C GLU A 46 -18.95 -15.19 -14.79
N ILE A 47 -18.27 -14.05 -14.98
CA ILE A 47 -16.80 -14.02 -15.17
C ILE A 47 -16.13 -13.73 -13.82
N ASP A 48 -15.34 -14.69 -13.32
CA ASP A 48 -14.49 -14.50 -12.13
C ASP A 48 -13.24 -13.70 -12.50
N ILE A 49 -13.25 -12.41 -12.15
CA ILE A 49 -12.12 -11.49 -12.35
C ILE A 49 -10.98 -11.69 -11.33
N ASN A 50 -11.21 -12.49 -10.28
CA ASN A 50 -10.29 -12.77 -9.18
C ASN A 50 -9.66 -14.17 -9.22
N ALA A 51 -9.99 -15.00 -10.22
CA ALA A 51 -9.56 -16.40 -10.28
C ALA A 51 -8.02 -16.56 -10.17
N LYS A 52 -7.62 -17.50 -9.30
CA LYS A 52 -6.31 -17.67 -8.64
C LYS A 52 -5.10 -17.64 -9.59
N SER A 53 -4.17 -16.74 -9.26
CA SER A 53 -2.85 -16.44 -9.87
C SER A 53 -2.88 -15.44 -11.04
N ASN A 54 -2.32 -14.25 -10.76
CA ASN A 54 -2.29 -13.05 -11.58
C ASN A 54 -3.69 -12.59 -11.97
N SER A 55 -4.36 -11.97 -11.00
CA SER A 55 -5.65 -11.35 -11.22
C SER A 55 -5.53 -10.38 -12.38
N VAL A 56 -6.58 -10.30 -13.20
CA VAL A 56 -6.61 -9.44 -14.39
C VAL A 56 -6.31 -7.98 -14.02
N ILE A 57 -6.69 -7.61 -12.81
CA ILE A 57 -6.50 -6.27 -12.28
C ILE A 57 -5.05 -6.00 -11.86
N GLU A 58 -4.34 -6.95 -11.24
CA GLU A 58 -2.90 -6.82 -10.95
C GLU A 58 -2.12 -6.58 -12.26
N ASP A 59 -2.40 -7.36 -13.31
CA ASP A 59 -1.76 -7.17 -14.62
C ASP A 59 -2.13 -5.80 -15.24
N ALA A 60 -3.37 -5.36 -15.10
CA ALA A 60 -3.82 -4.06 -15.62
C ALA A 60 -3.16 -2.89 -14.87
N PHE A 61 -3.02 -2.97 -13.54
CA PHE A 61 -2.30 -1.97 -12.75
C PHE A 61 -0.80 -1.93 -13.10
N ALA A 62 -0.14 -3.09 -13.11
CA ALA A 62 1.28 -3.20 -13.42
C ALA A 62 1.62 -2.63 -14.82
N ASN A 63 0.74 -2.85 -15.80
CA ASN A 63 0.91 -2.35 -17.16
C ASN A 63 0.28 -0.97 -17.40
N LYS A 64 -0.40 -0.38 -16.40
CA LYS A 64 -1.08 0.92 -16.46
C LYS A 64 -2.22 0.99 -17.49
N TYR A 65 -2.93 -0.12 -17.69
CA TYR A 65 -4.11 -0.19 -18.54
C TYR A 65 -5.33 0.34 -17.78
N LEU A 66 -5.44 1.66 -17.67
CA LEU A 66 -6.39 2.29 -16.74
C LEU A 66 -7.84 2.12 -17.16
N ASP A 67 -8.12 2.18 -18.46
CA ASP A 67 -9.47 1.94 -18.95
C ASP A 67 -9.91 0.50 -18.65
N ILE A 68 -8.97 -0.46 -18.62
CA ILE A 68 -9.21 -1.84 -18.18
C ILE A 68 -9.43 -1.89 -16.66
N VAL A 69 -8.64 -1.16 -15.87
CA VAL A 69 -8.85 -1.05 -14.41
C VAL A 69 -10.25 -0.49 -14.13
N GLU A 70 -10.62 0.64 -14.72
CA GLU A 70 -11.95 1.24 -14.56
C GLU A 70 -13.06 0.25 -14.94
N LEU A 71 -12.93 -0.45 -16.08
CA LEU A 71 -13.87 -1.49 -16.51
C LEU A 71 -14.02 -2.61 -15.46
N LEU A 72 -12.91 -3.12 -14.93
CA LEU A 72 -12.91 -4.20 -13.93
C LEU A 72 -13.55 -3.75 -12.61
N LEU A 73 -13.28 -2.51 -12.19
CA LEU A 73 -13.86 -1.93 -10.97
C LEU A 73 -15.36 -1.71 -11.11
N GLU A 74 -15.82 -1.20 -12.25
CA GLU A 74 -17.24 -1.05 -12.56
C GLU A 74 -17.97 -2.40 -12.58
N TYR A 75 -17.37 -3.40 -13.25
CA TYR A 75 -17.91 -4.75 -13.31
C TYR A 75 -17.98 -5.39 -11.92
N ALA A 76 -16.94 -5.23 -11.09
CA ALA A 76 -16.93 -5.72 -9.72
C ALA A 76 -18.02 -5.06 -8.87
N LYS A 77 -18.16 -3.74 -8.96
CA LYS A 77 -19.21 -2.99 -8.26
C LYS A 77 -20.61 -3.44 -8.67
N LYS A 78 -20.84 -3.62 -9.97
CA LYS A 78 -22.13 -4.07 -10.53
C LYS A 78 -22.52 -5.45 -10.02
N ASN A 79 -21.56 -6.37 -9.96
CA ASN A 79 -21.78 -7.77 -9.56
C ASN A 79 -21.49 -8.05 -8.08
N ASN A 80 -21.19 -7.00 -7.29
CA ASN A 80 -20.82 -7.10 -5.89
C ASN A 80 -19.62 -8.04 -5.62
N PHE A 81 -18.66 -8.09 -6.57
CA PHE A 81 -17.40 -8.78 -6.37
C PHE A 81 -16.46 -7.92 -5.53
N LYS A 82 -15.84 -8.54 -4.53
CA LYS A 82 -14.72 -7.93 -3.83
C LYS A 82 -13.46 -8.13 -4.65
N ILE A 83 -12.80 -7.04 -5.04
CA ILE A 83 -11.45 -7.12 -5.58
C ILE A 83 -10.47 -6.96 -4.42
N ASP A 84 -9.52 -7.88 -4.31
CA ASP A 84 -8.38 -7.73 -3.41
C ASP A 84 -7.30 -6.89 -4.12
N LEU A 85 -7.32 -5.57 -3.87
CA LEU A 85 -6.28 -4.65 -4.31
C LEU A 85 -5.24 -4.40 -3.23
N ASN A 86 -5.17 -5.20 -2.16
CA ASN A 86 -4.29 -4.89 -1.04
C ASN A 86 -2.84 -4.77 -1.50
N LYS A 87 -2.38 -5.69 -2.36
CA LYS A 87 -1.02 -5.62 -2.92
C LYS A 87 -0.75 -4.37 -3.76
N GLU A 88 -1.70 -3.98 -4.59
CA GLU A 88 -1.56 -2.78 -5.44
C GLU A 88 -1.63 -1.52 -4.57
N GLY A 89 -2.54 -1.46 -3.59
CA GLY A 89 -2.61 -0.37 -2.61
C GLY A 89 -1.36 -0.24 -1.74
N GLU A 90 -0.79 -1.37 -1.30
CA GLU A 90 0.49 -1.44 -0.58
C GLU A 90 1.65 -0.97 -1.46
N TYR A 91 1.68 -1.38 -2.73
CA TYR A 91 2.66 -0.89 -3.71
C TYR A 91 2.51 0.62 -3.96
N GLU A 92 1.29 1.13 -4.13
CA GLU A 92 1.05 2.54 -4.38
C GLU A 92 1.44 3.37 -3.17
N PHE A 93 1.18 2.83 -1.97
CA PHE A 93 1.56 3.46 -0.72
C PHE A 93 3.07 3.52 -0.57
N GLY A 94 3.77 2.41 -0.82
CA GLY A 94 5.23 2.37 -0.85
C GLY A 94 5.82 3.34 -1.88
N PHE A 95 5.23 3.41 -3.08
CA PHE A 95 5.66 4.35 -4.12
C PHE A 95 5.38 5.81 -3.74
N ALA A 96 4.22 6.11 -3.15
CA ALA A 96 3.90 7.45 -2.65
C ALA A 96 4.92 7.87 -1.58
N CYS A 97 5.29 6.94 -0.71
CA CYS A 97 6.30 7.13 0.31
C CYS A 97 7.69 7.38 -0.27
N HIS A 98 8.11 6.59 -1.26
CA HIS A 98 9.36 6.79 -2.00
C HIS A 98 9.41 8.13 -2.74
N SER A 99 8.31 8.51 -3.39
CA SER A 99 8.24 9.71 -4.23
C SER A 99 7.98 11.01 -3.48
N GLY A 100 7.77 10.96 -2.15
CA GLY A 100 7.48 12.15 -1.36
C GLY A 100 6.07 12.69 -1.56
N ASN A 101 5.17 11.90 -2.15
CA ASN A 101 3.80 12.33 -2.44
C ASN A 101 2.91 12.27 -1.19
N LEU A 102 3.07 13.26 -0.32
CA LEU A 102 2.41 13.37 0.97
C LEU A 102 0.88 13.28 0.87
N LYS A 103 0.28 13.90 -0.16
CA LYS A 103 -1.18 13.90 -0.34
C LYS A 103 -1.71 12.48 -0.59
N ILE A 104 -1.05 11.73 -1.48
CA ILE A 104 -1.46 10.36 -1.78
C ILE A 104 -1.19 9.44 -0.59
N ALA A 105 -0.03 9.55 0.06
CA ALA A 105 0.28 8.77 1.27
C ALA A 105 -0.77 8.97 2.37
N LYS A 106 -1.18 10.22 2.62
CA LYS A 106 -2.27 10.58 3.56
C LYS A 106 -3.60 9.93 3.20
N LEU A 107 -4.01 10.00 1.94
CA LEU A 107 -5.26 9.40 1.47
C LEU A 107 -5.23 7.88 1.63
N LEU A 108 -4.13 7.22 1.24
CA LEU A 108 -3.97 5.77 1.40
C LEU A 108 -3.97 5.36 2.88
N LEU A 109 -3.38 6.16 3.78
CA LEU A 109 -3.45 5.90 5.23
C LEU A 109 -4.86 5.98 5.81
N LYS A 110 -5.74 6.86 5.29
CA LYS A 110 -7.16 6.88 5.69
C LYS A 110 -7.87 5.56 5.39
N HIS A 111 -7.36 4.83 4.40
CA HIS A 111 -7.83 3.51 3.99
C HIS A 111 -7.09 2.37 4.71
N ASP A 112 -6.16 2.66 5.61
CA ASP A 112 -5.60 1.66 6.51
C ASP A 112 -6.56 1.37 7.67
N LYS A 113 -6.69 0.09 8.05
CA LYS A 113 -7.58 -0.35 9.14
C LYS A 113 -7.24 0.29 10.49
N GLU A 114 -5.97 0.58 10.71
CA GLU A 114 -5.40 1.12 11.93
C GLU A 114 -5.39 2.65 11.92
N TYR A 115 -5.13 3.26 10.76
CA TYR A 115 -4.98 4.70 10.60
C TYR A 115 -6.19 5.35 9.93
N LYS A 116 -7.43 4.93 10.20
CA LYS A 116 -8.62 5.62 9.65
C LYS A 116 -8.67 7.10 10.09
N LEU A 117 -8.17 7.99 9.21
CA LEU A 117 -8.10 9.43 9.45
C LEU A 117 -9.38 10.11 8.94
N ASP A 118 -9.93 11.02 9.74
CA ASP A 118 -10.95 11.96 9.28
C ASP A 118 -10.32 13.28 8.80
N ASP A 119 -11.12 14.15 8.17
CA ASP A 119 -10.64 15.42 7.63
C ASP A 119 -9.99 16.32 8.71
N CYS A 120 -10.49 16.26 9.95
CA CYS A 120 -9.93 17.00 11.08
C CYS A 120 -8.53 16.46 11.45
N SER A 121 -8.34 15.15 11.40
CA SER A 121 -7.07 14.49 11.69
C SER A 121 -5.99 14.90 10.71
N PHE A 122 -6.31 15.08 9.42
CA PHE A 122 -5.34 15.60 8.43
C PHE A 122 -4.85 17.00 8.77
N VAL A 123 -5.75 17.88 9.19
CA VAL A 123 -5.38 19.25 9.61
C VAL A 123 -4.48 19.22 10.84
N HIS A 124 -4.74 18.33 11.81
CA HIS A 124 -3.87 18.18 12.99
C HIS A 124 -2.50 17.62 12.60
N LEU A 125 -2.45 16.60 11.75
CA LEU A 125 -1.20 16.03 11.22
C LEU A 125 -0.37 17.07 10.46
N GLU A 126 -1.00 17.98 9.72
CA GLU A 126 -0.31 19.09 9.04
C GLU A 126 0.31 20.10 10.01
N ASN A 127 -0.27 20.26 11.19
CA ASN A 127 0.23 21.18 12.20
C ASN A 127 1.34 20.55 13.06
N GLU A 128 1.25 19.24 13.33
CA GLU A 128 2.22 18.50 14.15
C GLU A 128 3.47 18.10 13.35
N VAL A 129 3.31 17.77 12.06
CA VAL A 129 4.44 17.62 11.14
C VAL A 129 4.82 19.02 10.66
N HIS A 130 5.93 19.60 11.13
CA HIS A 130 6.43 20.87 10.59
C HIS A 130 6.78 20.72 9.10
N ILE A 131 5.82 21.04 8.22
CA ILE A 131 5.96 20.92 6.77
C ILE A 131 6.87 22.06 6.29
N LEU A 132 8.10 21.74 5.89
CA LEU A 132 8.84 22.58 4.96
C LEU A 132 8.22 22.34 3.58
N GLU A 133 7.25 23.18 3.23
CA GLU A 133 6.66 23.22 1.88
C GLU A 133 7.71 23.72 0.90
N ASN A 134 8.55 22.83 0.36
CA ASN A 134 9.30 23.07 -0.87
C ASN A 134 9.86 21.73 -1.36
N ASP A 135 9.06 21.01 -2.14
CA ASP A 135 9.38 20.49 -3.48
C ASP A 135 8.42 19.34 -3.80
N VAL A 136 7.48 19.57 -4.71
CA VAL A 136 6.74 18.48 -5.36
C VAL A 136 6.78 18.74 -6.85
N ARG A 137 7.79 18.18 -7.53
CA ARG A 137 7.62 17.81 -8.92
C ARG A 137 6.64 16.65 -8.96
N PHE A 138 5.37 16.96 -9.19
CA PHE A 138 4.45 15.99 -9.76
C PHE A 138 5.08 15.47 -11.06
N PRO A 139 5.31 14.16 -11.23
CA PRO A 139 5.10 13.61 -12.55
C PRO A 139 3.60 13.80 -12.82
N LYS A 140 3.26 14.69 -13.74
CA LYS A 140 1.87 14.98 -14.15
C LYS A 140 1.13 13.75 -14.72
N ASP A 141 1.79 12.59 -14.79
CA ASP A 141 1.37 11.45 -15.61
C ASP A 141 1.37 10.11 -14.83
N LYS A 142 0.76 10.05 -13.64
CA LYS A 142 0.41 8.76 -13.01
C LYS A 142 -1.10 8.59 -12.83
N PRO A 143 -1.84 8.34 -13.91
CA PRO A 143 -3.28 8.17 -13.82
C PRO A 143 -3.68 6.89 -13.03
N ALA A 144 -2.78 5.91 -12.83
CA ALA A 144 -2.99 4.75 -11.94
C ALA A 144 -3.24 5.14 -10.47
N ALA A 145 -2.43 6.05 -9.91
CA ALA A 145 -2.59 6.48 -8.53
C ALA A 145 -3.91 7.27 -8.34
N LYS A 146 -4.35 7.99 -9.37
CA LYS A 146 -5.64 8.68 -9.35
C LYS A 146 -6.81 7.68 -9.35
N VAL A 147 -6.77 6.69 -10.24
CA VAL A 147 -7.80 5.65 -10.33
C VAL A 147 -7.87 4.82 -9.04
N LEU A 148 -6.71 4.46 -8.46
CA LEU A 148 -6.68 3.73 -7.19
C LEU A 148 -7.20 4.57 -6.01
N LEU A 149 -6.95 5.88 -5.99
CA LEU A 149 -7.53 6.79 -5.00
C LEU A 149 -9.05 6.90 -5.14
N GLU A 150 -9.56 7.12 -6.35
CA GLU A 150 -11.01 7.17 -6.62
C GLU A 150 -11.69 5.85 -6.24
N TYR A 151 -11.03 4.71 -6.50
CA TYR A 151 -11.52 3.41 -6.09
C TYR A 151 -11.51 3.21 -4.57
N ALA A 152 -10.40 3.59 -3.92
CA ALA A 152 -10.23 3.46 -2.47
C ALA A 152 -11.32 4.24 -1.73
N GLU A 153 -11.64 5.45 -2.20
CA GLU A 153 -12.72 6.29 -1.68
C GLU A 153 -14.09 5.61 -1.79
N ILE A 154 -14.37 4.94 -2.92
CA ILE A 154 -15.68 4.30 -3.16
C ILE A 154 -15.82 2.99 -2.35
N ASN A 155 -14.73 2.24 -2.16
CA ASN A 155 -14.80 0.84 -1.70
C ASN A 155 -14.20 0.58 -0.32
N ASN A 156 -13.73 1.62 0.40
CA ASN A 156 -13.01 1.47 1.67
C ASN A 156 -11.91 0.40 1.55
N LEU A 157 -11.01 0.59 0.57
CA LEU A 157 -9.83 -0.27 0.43
C LEU A 157 -9.13 -0.42 1.79
N GLU A 158 -8.59 -1.60 2.08
CA GLU A 158 -7.85 -1.87 3.32
C GLU A 158 -6.37 -1.99 2.97
N ILE A 159 -5.59 -0.97 3.32
CA ILE A 159 -4.14 -0.97 3.11
C ILE A 159 -3.47 -1.42 4.42
N ASP A 160 -2.43 -2.23 4.32
CA ASP A 160 -1.54 -2.52 5.44
C ASP A 160 -0.28 -1.65 5.32
N ALA A 161 -0.25 -0.54 6.05
CA ALA A 161 0.88 0.38 6.08
C ALA A 161 2.17 -0.25 6.64
N HIS A 162 2.06 -1.42 7.30
CA HIS A 162 3.17 -2.20 7.82
C HIS A 162 3.57 -3.37 6.92
N HIS A 163 2.96 -3.49 5.73
CA HIS A 163 3.26 -4.52 4.74
C HIS A 163 4.77 -4.64 4.43
N GLY A 164 5.20 -5.86 4.08
CA GLY A 164 6.53 -6.10 3.48
C GLY A 164 7.70 -5.73 4.39
N GLY A 165 7.53 -5.81 5.71
CA GLY A 165 8.54 -5.36 6.68
C GLY A 165 8.64 -3.84 6.71
N ASP A 166 7.49 -3.16 6.71
CA ASP A 166 7.36 -1.69 6.70
C ASP A 166 8.04 -1.04 5.49
N CYS A 167 7.87 -1.64 4.32
CA CYS A 167 8.52 -1.21 3.08
C CYS A 167 8.25 0.28 2.79
N ALA A 168 7.04 0.78 3.09
CA ALA A 168 6.70 2.18 2.92
C ALA A 168 7.59 3.13 3.73
N PHE A 169 7.84 2.80 5.01
CA PHE A 169 8.74 3.60 5.86
C PHE A 169 10.18 3.55 5.34
N ARG A 170 10.65 2.36 4.97
CA ARG A 170 12.00 2.16 4.44
C ARG A 170 12.22 2.92 3.14
N TYR A 171 11.29 2.82 2.19
CA TYR A 171 11.35 3.55 0.92
C TYR A 171 11.33 5.07 1.11
N ALA A 172 10.56 5.58 2.08
CA ALA A 172 10.61 7.00 2.43
C ALA A 172 12.00 7.39 2.95
N CYS A 173 12.61 6.56 3.79
CA CYS A 173 13.94 6.78 4.36
C CYS A 173 15.05 6.75 3.30
N GLU A 174 15.05 5.73 2.44
CA GLU A 174 15.99 5.55 1.33
C GLU A 174 15.94 6.73 0.35
N ALA A 175 14.75 7.21 0.01
CA ALA A 175 14.55 8.38 -0.84
C ALA A 175 14.74 9.72 -0.10
N GLY A 176 14.96 9.70 1.22
CA GLY A 176 15.18 10.89 2.04
C GLY A 176 13.96 11.81 2.18
N GLN A 177 12.75 11.27 2.07
CA GLN A 177 11.49 12.02 2.02
C GLN A 177 11.04 12.49 3.41
N GLN A 178 11.68 13.54 3.93
CA GLN A 178 11.54 14.01 5.33
C GLN A 178 10.09 14.18 5.79
N ASN A 179 9.22 14.77 4.96
CA ASN A 179 7.82 15.00 5.32
C ASN A 179 7.05 13.67 5.52
N ILE A 180 7.35 12.67 4.70
CA ILE A 180 6.71 11.34 4.81
C ILE A 180 7.31 10.57 5.98
N ILE A 181 8.64 10.59 6.15
CA ILE A 181 9.30 9.95 7.29
C ILE A 181 8.72 10.48 8.61
N GLY A 182 8.57 11.81 8.74
CA GLY A 182 7.97 12.44 9.90
C GLY A 182 6.52 12.01 10.13
N LEU A 183 5.69 11.99 9.06
CA LEU A 183 4.31 11.51 9.13
C LEU A 183 4.24 10.04 9.61
N LEU A 184 5.02 9.15 9.01
CA LEU A 184 5.01 7.72 9.34
C LEU A 184 5.52 7.49 10.75
N MET A 185 6.61 8.15 11.19
CA MET A 185 7.08 8.06 12.57
C MET A 185 6.02 8.54 13.56
N PHE A 186 5.34 9.64 13.27
CA PHE A 186 4.27 10.17 14.13
C PHE A 186 3.13 9.15 14.30
N LEU A 187 2.66 8.57 13.19
CA LEU A 187 1.56 7.61 13.19
C LEU A 187 1.97 6.26 13.80
N PHE A 188 3.14 5.75 13.42
CA PHE A 188 3.55 4.38 13.75
C PHE A 188 4.11 4.27 15.18
N ASN A 189 4.72 5.33 15.71
CA ASN A 189 5.22 5.37 17.10
C ASN A 189 4.10 5.61 18.12
N THR A 190 2.97 4.96 17.94
CA THR A 190 1.82 4.99 18.87
C THR A 190 1.70 3.68 19.66
N LYS A 191 2.34 2.61 19.19
CA LYS A 191 2.34 1.28 19.80
C LYS A 191 3.58 1.01 20.65
N ARG A 192 3.49 0.03 21.56
CA ARG A 192 4.57 -0.28 22.52
C ARG A 192 5.59 -1.27 21.96
N ASP A 193 5.11 -2.22 21.17
CA ASP A 193 5.80 -3.38 20.62
C ASP A 193 6.64 -3.07 19.38
N LYS A 194 6.43 -1.90 18.77
CA LYS A 194 7.13 -1.44 17.59
C LYS A 194 7.51 0.03 17.70
N PHE A 195 8.68 0.39 17.19
CA PHE A 195 9.18 1.76 17.22
C PHE A 195 10.10 2.04 16.03
N TYR A 196 9.95 3.24 15.45
CA TYR A 196 10.59 3.69 14.23
C TYR A 196 11.45 4.90 14.57
N PHE A 197 12.69 4.86 14.12
CA PHE A 197 13.65 5.93 14.35
C PHE A 197 14.39 6.27 13.06
N TYR A 198 14.64 7.55 12.85
CA TYR A 198 15.36 8.05 11.69
C TYR A 198 16.29 9.18 12.11
N LYS A 199 17.56 9.09 11.72
CA LYS A 199 18.57 10.10 11.99
C LYS A 199 19.62 10.10 10.89
N ASN A 200 19.93 11.28 10.33
CA ASN A 200 20.99 11.46 9.35
C ASN A 200 20.96 10.45 8.18
N ARG A 201 19.77 10.18 7.62
CA ARG A 201 19.53 9.20 6.53
C ARG A 201 19.65 7.72 6.90
N GLN A 202 19.88 7.40 8.17
CA GLN A 202 19.78 6.03 8.66
C GLN A 202 18.45 5.83 9.36
N TYR A 203 17.83 4.68 9.13
CA TYR A 203 16.58 4.28 9.77
C TYR A 203 16.77 3.03 10.61
N TYR A 204 15.92 2.92 11.63
CA TYR A 204 15.91 1.80 12.56
C TYR A 204 14.48 1.42 12.86
N ILE A 205 14.18 0.13 12.80
CA ILE A 205 12.89 -0.43 13.18
C ILE A 205 13.13 -1.35 14.36
N VAL A 206 12.66 -0.93 15.53
CA VAL A 206 12.68 -1.71 16.77
C VAL A 206 11.39 -2.50 16.86
N THR A 207 11.49 -3.78 17.17
CA THR A 207 10.33 -4.66 17.33
C THR A 207 10.61 -5.77 18.33
N GLN A 208 9.56 -6.26 18.99
CA GLN A 208 9.60 -7.46 19.84
C GLN A 208 9.38 -8.74 19.03
N GLU A 209 8.78 -8.63 17.84
CA GLU A 209 8.50 -9.74 16.91
C GLU A 209 9.39 -9.67 15.67
N GLU A 210 9.60 -10.81 14.99
CA GLU A 210 10.38 -10.88 13.76
C GLU A 210 9.61 -10.32 12.55
N LEU A 211 10.23 -9.41 11.80
CA LEU A 211 9.62 -8.84 10.60
C LEU A 211 9.60 -9.86 9.45
N LEU A 212 8.46 -9.93 8.75
CA LEU A 212 8.31 -10.70 7.53
C LEU A 212 8.58 -9.80 6.32
N PHE A 213 9.67 -10.08 5.60
CA PHE A 213 9.99 -9.41 4.34
C PHE A 213 9.35 -10.21 3.19
N GLN A 214 8.31 -9.67 2.56
CA GLN A 214 7.69 -10.26 1.37
C GLN A 214 8.27 -9.62 0.10
N SER A 215 8.71 -10.44 -0.85
CA SER A 215 9.63 -10.04 -1.93
C SER A 215 8.97 -9.60 -3.25
N HIS A 216 7.70 -9.18 -3.26
CA HIS A 216 6.93 -9.26 -4.51
C HIS A 216 7.01 -8.07 -5.48
N TYR A 217 7.54 -6.91 -5.09
CA TYR A 217 7.74 -5.79 -6.02
C TYR A 217 9.10 -5.11 -5.81
N LEU A 218 10.16 -5.87 -6.07
CA LEU A 218 11.55 -5.39 -6.04
C LEU A 218 11.78 -4.37 -7.16
N LEU A 219 11.79 -3.08 -6.82
CA LEU A 219 12.77 -2.19 -7.44
C LEU A 219 14.10 -2.47 -6.74
N SER A 220 15.08 -2.82 -7.56
CA SER A 220 16.47 -3.16 -7.24
C SER A 220 17.09 -2.46 -6.03
N TYR A 221 17.94 -3.19 -5.32
CA TYR A 221 18.80 -2.82 -4.17
C TYR A 221 18.21 -3.13 -2.79
N GLU A 222 18.20 -4.41 -2.41
CA GLU A 222 18.34 -4.74 -1.00
C GLU A 222 19.76 -4.36 -0.55
N SER A 223 19.92 -3.18 0.02
CA SER A 223 20.79 -3.04 1.18
C SER A 223 20.44 -4.19 2.12
N ALA A 224 21.41 -5.04 2.46
CA ALA A 224 21.14 -6.17 3.35
C ALA A 224 20.74 -5.62 4.71
N ILE A 225 19.45 -5.63 5.03
CA ILE A 225 18.96 -5.19 6.34
C ILE A 225 19.64 -6.06 7.39
N VAL A 226 20.37 -5.42 8.28
CA VAL A 226 21.04 -6.05 9.41
C VAL A 226 20.07 -6.09 10.58
N ARG A 227 20.12 -7.18 11.35
CA ARG A 227 19.35 -7.37 12.57
C ARG A 227 20.28 -7.47 13.77
N THR A 228 20.19 -6.52 14.69
CA THR A 228 20.85 -6.57 16.00
C THR A 228 19.86 -7.05 17.06
N LYS A 229 20.19 -8.13 17.77
CA LYS A 229 19.32 -8.74 18.79
C LYS A 229 19.68 -8.28 20.20
N PHE A 230 18.66 -8.03 21.01
CA PHE A 230 18.75 -7.77 22.44
C PHE A 230 17.84 -8.76 23.19
N ASP A 231 17.90 -8.76 24.52
CA ASP A 231 17.15 -9.71 25.35
C ASP A 231 15.63 -9.59 25.15
N ASP A 232 15.11 -8.36 25.06
CA ASP A 232 13.66 -8.08 25.01
C ASP A 232 13.15 -7.56 23.66
N PHE A 233 14.04 -7.25 22.72
CA PHE A 233 13.69 -6.66 21.42
C PHE A 233 14.82 -6.84 20.40
N GLN A 234 14.58 -6.45 19.16
CA GLN A 234 15.58 -6.40 18.11
C GLN A 234 15.44 -5.14 17.27
N VAL A 235 16.53 -4.77 16.60
CA VAL A 235 16.61 -3.58 15.77
C VAL A 235 17.03 -3.98 14.36
N TYR A 236 16.21 -3.61 13.39
CA TYR A 236 16.50 -3.72 11.96
C TYR A 236 17.05 -2.38 11.46
N HIS A 237 18.17 -2.40 10.75
CA HIS A 237 18.87 -1.22 10.25
C HIS A 237 19.76 -1.58 9.06
N GLU A 238 20.24 -0.58 8.32
CA GLU A 238 21.25 -0.78 7.26
C GLU A 238 22.66 -0.46 7.76
N GLU A 239 22.75 0.52 8.66
CA GLU A 239 23.97 1.05 9.27
C GLU A 239 23.70 1.28 10.77
N ASP A 240 24.72 1.13 11.62
CA ASP A 240 24.58 1.15 13.09
C ASP A 240 25.15 2.40 13.77
N ASP A 241 25.52 3.44 13.01
CA ASP A 241 26.16 4.66 13.55
C ASP A 241 25.32 5.37 14.63
N TYR A 242 23.99 5.25 14.56
CA TYR A 242 23.03 5.84 15.49
C TYR A 242 22.19 4.79 16.23
N LEU A 243 22.69 3.56 16.36
CA LEU A 243 21.98 2.48 17.06
C LEU A 243 21.75 2.82 18.55
N ASP A 244 22.73 3.41 19.23
CA ASP A 244 22.60 3.81 20.64
C ASP A 244 21.54 4.92 20.81
N ASP A 245 21.54 5.92 19.92
CA ASP A 245 20.51 6.98 19.89
C ASP A 245 19.11 6.38 19.69
N CYS A 246 18.97 5.41 18.78
CA CYS A 246 17.71 4.70 18.55
C CYS A 246 17.23 4.00 19.83
N ILE A 247 18.11 3.30 20.52
CA ILE A 247 17.79 2.58 21.76
C ILE A 247 17.39 3.56 22.88
N GLU A 248 18.07 4.70 23.01
CA GLU A 248 17.70 5.74 23.97
C GLU A 248 16.31 6.32 23.66
N ALA A 249 16.04 6.64 22.40
CA ALA A 249 14.74 7.12 21.96
C ALA A 249 13.63 6.08 22.19
N TYR A 250 13.89 4.81 21.92
CA TYR A 250 12.95 3.72 22.20
C TYR A 250 12.66 3.57 23.70
N LYS A 251 13.67 3.69 24.56
CA LYS A 251 13.47 3.66 26.02
C LYS A 251 12.60 4.83 26.48
N LEU A 252 12.78 6.03 25.94
CA LEU A 252 11.95 7.20 26.22
C LEU A 252 10.50 6.96 25.75
N HIS A 253 10.33 6.44 24.53
CA HIS A 253 9.03 6.03 23.99
C HIS A 253 8.31 5.06 24.93
N LEU A 254 8.99 4.03 25.45
CA LEU A 254 8.41 3.09 26.40
C LEU A 254 7.93 3.73 27.72
N GLN A 255 8.50 4.86 28.14
CA GLN A 255 8.08 5.56 29.36
C GLN A 255 6.66 6.14 29.24
N GLN A 256 6.21 6.50 28.03
CA GLN A 256 4.87 7.06 27.84
C GLN A 256 3.76 6.05 28.16
N PHE A 257 4.05 4.75 28.01
CA PHE A 257 3.12 3.67 28.34
C PHE A 257 3.17 3.29 29.84
N ARG A 258 4.28 3.57 30.54
CA ARG A 258 4.38 3.34 32.00
C ARG A 258 3.47 4.28 32.79
N LYS A 259 3.28 5.52 32.32
CA LYS A 259 2.40 6.52 32.99
C LYS A 259 0.91 6.19 32.88
N LYS A 260 0.46 5.53 31.80
CA LYS A 260 -0.95 5.15 31.61
C LYS A 260 -1.41 4.05 32.59
N SER A 261 -0.53 3.13 32.99
CA SER A 261 -0.86 2.10 34.00
C SER A 261 -0.89 2.61 35.45
N ALA A 262 -0.33 3.77 35.76
CA ALA A 262 -0.38 4.33 37.13
C ALA A 262 -1.70 5.11 37.39
N LEU A 263 -2.31 5.69 36.36
CA LEU A 263 -3.57 6.44 36.46
C LEU A 263 -4.81 5.55 36.62
N SER A 264 -4.74 4.27 36.21
CA SER A 264 -5.83 3.31 36.44
C SER A 264 -5.95 2.86 37.90
N PHE A 265 -5.00 3.23 38.77
CA PHE A 265 -5.04 2.92 40.21
C PHE A 265 -5.50 4.11 41.08
N ILE A 266 -5.78 5.28 40.50
CA ILE A 266 -6.11 6.50 41.27
C ILE A 266 -7.63 6.78 41.31
N TYR A 267 -8.43 6.07 40.50
CA TYR A 267 -9.91 6.25 40.46
C TYR A 267 -10.70 5.09 41.12
N ASP A 268 -10.02 4.13 41.74
CA ASP A 268 -10.64 3.07 42.55
C ASP A 268 -10.34 3.31 44.05
N GLU A 269 -10.77 4.45 44.60
CA GLU A 269 -10.99 4.64 46.06
C GLU A 269 -12.21 5.53 46.33
#